data_AF-A0A7C7LPW9-F1
#
_entry.id   AF-A0A7C7LPW9-F1
#
_cell.length_a   1.000
_cell.length_b   1.000
_cell.length_c   1.000
_cell.angle_alpha   90.00
_cell.angle_beta   90.00
_cell.angle_gamma   90.00
#
_symmetry.space_group_name_H-M   'P 1'
#
loop_
_entity.id
_entity.type
_entity.pdbx_description
1 polymer ?
#
loop_
_entity_poly.entity_id
_entity_poly.type
_entity_poly.pdbx_seq_one_letter_code
_entity_poly.pdbx_strand_id
1 'polypeptide(L)'
;DQGIVEPAVLDAFKCIPRHYFVPDPALSSRAYDDIPLPIGHHQTVSQPYIVGLMTKMVLRGASRLGRVLEIGTGSGYQTAVLSCLADKVYTIERIGALLDSARERLLAMGILNVEYRHGDGYLGWPGRGPFDVILLTSAPPQIPFPLLQQLALKGRLVGPVGTKHQQRLVIADRTSDGFKESRGEAVRFVPMLRETV
;
A
#
# COMPACT_ATOMS: atom_id res chain seq x y z
N ASP A 1 -20.91 -3.28 -6.26
CA ASP A 1 -21.23 -2.23 -7.25
C ASP A 1 -20.38 -0.95 -7.21
N GLN A 2 -19.32 -0.84 -6.40
CA GLN A 2 -18.43 0.34 -6.38
C GLN A 2 -17.36 0.36 -7.50
N GLY A 3 -17.58 -0.32 -8.63
CA GLY A 3 -16.69 -0.24 -9.81
C GLY A 3 -15.35 -1.01 -9.75
N ILE A 4 -15.10 -1.80 -8.70
CA ILE A 4 -14.01 -2.79 -8.66
C ILE A 4 -14.57 -4.12 -9.17
N VAL A 5 -14.15 -4.53 -10.36
CA VAL A 5 -14.69 -5.69 -11.08
C VAL A 5 -13.59 -6.63 -11.59
N GLU A 6 -12.33 -6.26 -11.39
CA GLU A 6 -11.15 -7.02 -11.78
C GLU A 6 -11.12 -8.35 -11.01
N PRO A 7 -11.26 -9.50 -11.69
CA PRO A 7 -11.34 -10.80 -11.02
C PRO A 7 -10.15 -11.06 -10.07
N ALA A 8 -8.94 -10.70 -10.51
CA ALA A 8 -7.73 -10.85 -9.70
C ALA A 8 -7.78 -10.07 -8.38
N VAL A 9 -8.33 -8.85 -8.39
CA VAL A 9 -8.46 -8.03 -7.17
C VAL A 9 -9.51 -8.63 -6.24
N LEU A 10 -10.66 -9.06 -6.80
CA LEU A 10 -11.72 -9.69 -6.03
C LEU A 10 -11.25 -11.02 -5.41
N ASP A 11 -10.48 -11.81 -6.14
CA ASP A 11 -9.95 -13.09 -5.65
C ASP A 11 -8.90 -12.90 -4.57
N ALA A 12 -8.03 -11.88 -4.68
CA ALA A 12 -7.13 -11.50 -3.59
C ALA A 12 -7.91 -11.15 -2.31
N PHE A 13 -9.01 -10.40 -2.40
CA PHE A 13 -9.83 -10.05 -1.24
C PHE A 13 -10.54 -11.26 -0.62
N LYS A 14 -10.95 -12.25 -1.43
CA LYS A 14 -11.51 -13.51 -0.91
C LYS A 14 -10.45 -14.34 -0.17
N CYS A 15 -9.19 -14.30 -0.64
CA CYS A 15 -8.10 -15.06 -0.04
C CYS A 15 -7.58 -14.42 1.27
N ILE A 16 -7.69 -13.10 1.42
CA ILE A 16 -7.13 -12.37 2.57
C ILE A 16 -8.23 -12.01 3.58
N PRO A 17 -8.33 -12.73 4.72
CA PRO A 17 -9.34 -12.47 5.73
C PRO A 17 -9.02 -11.20 6.54
N ARG A 18 -9.66 -10.09 6.18
CA ARG A 18 -9.44 -8.75 6.77
C ARG A 18 -9.50 -8.69 8.30
N HIS A 19 -10.34 -9.51 8.95
CA HIS A 19 -10.50 -9.51 10.41
C HIS A 19 -9.21 -9.85 11.18
N TYR A 20 -8.29 -10.61 10.59
CA TYR A 20 -6.98 -10.86 11.23
C TYR A 20 -6.11 -9.60 11.31
N PHE A 21 -6.39 -8.58 10.51
CA PHE A 21 -5.64 -7.33 10.43
C PHE A 21 -6.23 -6.21 11.29
N VAL A 22 -7.25 -6.53 12.09
CA VAL A 22 -7.90 -5.62 13.05
C VAL A 22 -7.51 -6.09 14.46
N PRO A 23 -6.55 -5.42 15.14
CA PRO A 23 -6.01 -5.92 16.42
C PRO A 23 -7.02 -5.91 17.57
N ASP A 24 -7.98 -4.98 17.57
CA ASP A 24 -8.96 -4.83 18.65
C ASP A 24 -10.13 -5.82 18.45
N PRO A 25 -10.32 -6.81 19.34
CA PRO A 25 -11.42 -7.76 19.25
C PRO A 25 -12.80 -7.11 19.30
N ALA A 26 -12.94 -5.96 19.96
CA ALA A 26 -14.21 -5.22 20.03
C ALA A 26 -14.65 -4.70 18.65
N LEU A 27 -13.74 -4.60 17.68
CA LEU A 27 -14.02 -4.14 16.32
C LEU A 27 -14.17 -5.30 15.31
N SER A 28 -14.08 -6.56 15.76
CA SER A 28 -14.14 -7.75 14.91
C SER A 28 -15.42 -7.83 14.06
N SER A 29 -16.58 -7.48 14.63
CA SER A 29 -17.87 -7.47 13.93
C SER A 29 -17.91 -6.45 12.79
N ARG A 30 -17.06 -5.42 12.85
CA ARG A 30 -16.95 -4.35 11.86
C ARG A 30 -15.81 -4.56 10.87
N ALA A 31 -15.06 -5.65 10.99
CA ALA A 31 -13.86 -5.88 10.19
C ALA A 31 -14.13 -5.82 8.67
N TYR A 32 -15.36 -6.11 8.24
CA TYR A 32 -15.78 -6.11 6.84
C TYR A 32 -16.64 -4.91 6.45
N ASP A 33 -16.90 -3.97 7.37
CA ASP A 33 -17.52 -2.70 7.04
C ASP A 33 -16.61 -1.92 6.09
N ASP A 34 -17.19 -1.15 5.16
CA ASP A 34 -16.44 -0.32 4.22
C ASP A 34 -15.92 0.98 4.86
N ILE A 35 -15.12 0.84 5.92
CA ILE A 35 -14.57 1.93 6.73
C ILE A 35 -13.12 1.64 7.13
N PRO A 36 -12.31 2.68 7.43
CA PRO A 36 -11.04 2.47 8.11
C PRO A 36 -11.26 2.08 9.57
N LEU A 37 -10.38 1.24 10.12
CA LEU A 37 -10.40 0.83 11.53
C LEU A 37 -9.05 1.10 12.20
N PRO A 38 -9.01 1.48 13.49
CA PRO A 38 -7.77 1.71 14.22
C PRO A 38 -6.95 0.42 14.37
N ILE A 39 -5.62 0.57 14.31
CA ILE A 39 -4.68 -0.55 14.49
C ILE A 39 -3.62 -0.25 15.57
N GLY A 40 -3.88 0.75 16.41
CA GLY A 40 -2.92 1.28 17.38
C GLY A 40 -1.97 2.31 16.78
N HIS A 41 -1.12 2.92 17.62
CA HIS A 41 -0.10 3.90 17.23
C HIS A 41 -0.61 5.07 16.37
N HIS A 42 -1.87 5.48 16.57
CA HIS A 42 -2.56 6.48 15.75
C HIS A 42 -2.65 6.15 14.25
N GLN A 43 -2.53 4.87 13.89
CA GLN A 43 -2.66 4.37 12.53
C GLN A 43 -4.01 3.66 12.32
N THR A 44 -4.37 3.45 11.06
CA THR A 44 -5.57 2.72 10.66
C THR A 44 -5.27 1.69 9.57
N VAL A 45 -6.05 0.61 9.53
CA VAL A 45 -6.20 -0.19 8.31
C VAL A 45 -7.19 0.55 7.39
N SER A 46 -6.80 0.77 6.14
CA SER A 46 -7.61 1.51 5.16
C SER A 46 -8.95 0.83 4.88
N GLN A 47 -9.96 1.59 4.48
CA GLN A 47 -11.26 1.04 4.08
C GLN A 47 -11.10 0.04 2.90
N PRO A 48 -11.86 -1.08 2.87
CA PRO A 48 -11.81 -2.09 1.82
C PRO A 48 -11.89 -1.51 0.41
N TYR A 49 -12.80 -0.56 0.17
CA TYR A 49 -12.92 0.10 -1.13
C TYR A 49 -11.61 0.73 -1.61
N ILE A 50 -10.92 1.49 -0.74
CA ILE A 50 -9.69 2.19 -1.11
C ILE A 50 -8.54 1.22 -1.37
N VAL A 51 -8.44 0.15 -0.57
CA VAL A 51 -7.46 -0.94 -0.80
C VAL A 51 -7.71 -1.54 -2.18
N GLY A 52 -8.97 -1.85 -2.53
CA GLY A 52 -9.31 -2.44 -3.82
C GLY A 52 -9.10 -1.48 -4.99
N LEU A 53 -9.48 -0.21 -4.82
CA LEU A 53 -9.30 0.85 -5.81
C LEU A 53 -7.82 1.07 -6.13
N MET A 54 -6.98 1.22 -5.11
CA MET A 54 -5.54 1.40 -5.26
C MET A 54 -4.88 0.16 -5.89
N THR A 55 -5.28 -1.04 -5.46
CA THR A 55 -4.80 -2.31 -6.03
C THR A 55 -5.16 -2.42 -7.52
N LYS A 56 -6.40 -2.09 -7.90
CA LYS A 56 -6.84 -2.01 -9.30
C LYS A 56 -6.00 -1.01 -10.10
N MET A 57 -5.74 0.18 -9.55
CA MET A 57 -4.98 1.24 -10.22
C MET A 57 -3.53 0.83 -10.53
N VAL A 58 -2.89 0.06 -9.65
CA VAL A 58 -1.54 -0.46 -9.90
C VAL A 58 -1.54 -1.68 -10.81
N LEU A 59 -2.59 -2.51 -10.77
CA LEU A 59 -2.71 -3.71 -11.61
C LEU A 59 -2.91 -3.39 -13.09
N ARG A 60 -3.66 -2.32 -13.43
CA ARG A 60 -3.83 -1.84 -14.82
C ARG A 60 -4.34 -2.88 -15.82
N GLY A 61 -5.14 -3.84 -15.37
CA GLY A 61 -5.63 -4.93 -16.20
C GLY A 61 -4.61 -6.05 -16.46
N ALA A 62 -3.40 -5.98 -15.87
CA ALA A 62 -2.52 -7.13 -15.82
C ALA A 62 -3.12 -8.21 -14.91
N SER A 63 -2.71 -9.47 -15.09
CA SER A 63 -3.06 -10.56 -14.17
C SER A 63 -2.10 -10.65 -12.98
N ARG A 64 -0.93 -10.01 -13.08
CA ARG A 64 0.15 -10.12 -12.10
C ARG A 64 1.01 -8.85 -12.09
N LEU A 65 1.52 -8.52 -10.92
CA LEU A 65 2.50 -7.47 -10.66
C LEU A 65 3.90 -8.10 -10.54
N GLY A 66 4.93 -7.37 -10.94
CA GLY A 66 6.32 -7.78 -10.71
C GLY A 66 6.76 -7.47 -9.28
N ARG A 67 7.82 -6.67 -9.14
CA ARG A 67 8.37 -6.22 -7.86
C ARG A 67 7.61 -4.99 -7.38
N VAL A 68 6.97 -5.09 -6.22
CA VAL A 68 6.17 -4.02 -5.63
C VAL A 68 6.87 -3.47 -4.40
N LEU A 69 7.00 -2.14 -4.30
CA LEU A 69 7.36 -1.46 -3.05
C LEU A 69 6.11 -0.81 -2.44
N GLU A 70 5.79 -1.16 -1.21
CA GLU A 70 4.75 -0.53 -0.40
C GLU A 70 5.38 0.37 0.66
N ILE A 71 4.84 1.58 0.81
CA ILE A 71 5.24 2.55 1.83
C ILE A 71 4.12 2.72 2.85
N GLY A 72 4.33 2.18 4.06
CA GLY A 72 3.36 2.11 5.15
C GLY A 72 2.77 0.71 5.29
N THR A 73 3.53 -0.22 5.87
CA THR A 73 3.04 -1.59 6.12
C THR A 73 1.78 -1.57 7.01
N GLY A 74 1.76 -0.75 8.05
CA GLY A 74 0.63 -0.66 8.98
C GLY A 74 0.27 -2.02 9.57
N SER A 75 -0.97 -2.48 9.36
CA SER A 75 -1.38 -3.82 9.78
C SER A 75 -0.88 -4.93 8.86
N GLY A 76 -0.41 -4.61 7.66
CA GLY A 76 -0.02 -5.59 6.64
C GLY A 76 -1.18 -6.06 5.75
N TYR A 77 -2.38 -5.48 5.86
CA TYR A 77 -3.54 -5.91 5.05
C TYR A 77 -3.33 -5.62 3.56
N GLN A 78 -2.90 -4.40 3.21
CA GLN A 78 -2.58 -4.05 1.83
C GLN A 78 -1.37 -4.86 1.32
N THR A 79 -0.36 -5.10 2.16
CA THR A 79 0.76 -6.01 1.89
C THR A 79 0.29 -7.41 1.52
N ALA A 80 -0.65 -7.98 2.29
CA ALA A 80 -1.23 -9.29 2.04
C ALA A 80 -1.98 -9.34 0.71
N VAL A 81 -2.81 -8.33 0.42
CA VAL A 81 -3.52 -8.22 -0.86
C VAL A 81 -2.54 -8.12 -2.03
N LEU A 82 -1.49 -7.31 -1.92
CA LEU A 82 -0.45 -7.20 -2.95
C LEU A 82 0.32 -8.51 -3.11
N SER A 83 0.54 -9.27 -2.03
CA SER A 83 1.28 -10.53 -2.06
C SER A 83 0.60 -11.61 -2.92
N CYS A 84 -0.73 -11.58 -3.02
CA CYS A 84 -1.50 -12.46 -3.91
C CYS A 84 -1.26 -12.16 -5.40
N LEU A 85 -0.92 -10.90 -5.71
CA LEU A 85 -0.84 -10.38 -7.07
C LEU A 85 0.58 -10.15 -7.55
N ALA A 86 1.58 -10.09 -6.65
CA ALA A 86 2.95 -9.73 -6.95
C ALA A 86 3.92 -10.92 -6.95
N ASP A 87 5.00 -10.81 -7.73
CA ASP A 87 6.15 -11.71 -7.60
C ASP A 87 6.84 -11.55 -6.26
N LYS A 88 7.05 -10.31 -5.85
CA LYS A 88 7.68 -9.98 -4.57
C LYS A 88 7.18 -8.63 -4.08
N VAL A 89 6.79 -8.57 -2.81
CA VAL A 89 6.44 -7.32 -2.13
C VAL A 89 7.59 -6.92 -1.21
N TYR A 90 7.98 -5.65 -1.28
CA TYR A 90 8.89 -4.99 -0.37
C TYR A 90 8.04 -3.98 0.39
N THR A 91 8.05 -3.99 1.71
CA THR A 91 7.24 -3.08 2.51
C THR A 91 8.08 -2.35 3.54
N ILE A 92 7.87 -1.04 3.67
CA ILE A 92 8.56 -0.18 4.63
C ILE A 92 7.56 0.35 5.65
N GLU A 93 7.90 0.24 6.92
CA GLU A 93 7.16 0.82 8.04
C GLU A 93 8.12 1.59 8.94
N ARG A 94 7.66 2.70 9.50
CA ARG A 94 8.45 3.52 10.42
C ARG A 94 8.22 3.16 11.89
N ILE A 95 7.10 2.53 12.22
CA ILE A 95 6.77 2.08 13.59
C ILE A 95 7.15 0.60 13.73
N GLY A 96 8.25 0.30 14.42
CA GLY A 96 8.77 -1.06 14.57
C GLY A 96 7.73 -2.08 15.08
N ALA A 97 6.95 -1.71 16.11
CA ALA A 97 5.91 -2.57 16.67
C ALA A 97 4.82 -2.98 15.65
N LEU A 98 4.48 -2.09 14.71
CA LEU A 98 3.54 -2.42 13.63
C LEU A 98 4.18 -3.35 12.60
N LEU A 99 5.44 -3.12 12.25
CA LEU A 99 6.17 -3.98 11.32
C LEU A 99 6.31 -5.40 11.85
N ASP A 100 6.70 -5.55 13.11
CA ASP A 100 6.87 -6.85 13.76
C ASP A 100 5.53 -7.61 13.79
N SER A 101 4.46 -6.94 14.23
CA SER A 101 3.11 -7.52 14.26
C SER A 101 2.61 -7.92 12.86
N ALA A 102 2.87 -7.10 11.85
CA ALA A 102 2.49 -7.39 10.47
C ALA A 102 3.28 -8.59 9.92
N ARG A 103 4.58 -8.67 10.22
CA ARG A 103 5.44 -9.78 9.82
C ARG A 103 4.99 -11.10 10.43
N GLU A 104 4.76 -11.14 11.74
CA GLU A 104 4.26 -12.33 12.42
C GLU A 104 2.93 -12.81 11.82
N ARG A 105 1.98 -11.89 11.62
CA ARG A 105 0.67 -12.19 11.03
C ARG A 105 0.77 -12.76 9.62
N LEU A 106 1.56 -12.12 8.75
CA LEU A 106 1.73 -12.55 7.36
C LEU A 106 2.44 -13.91 7.27
N LEU A 107 3.45 -14.15 8.09
CA LEU A 107 4.13 -15.45 8.17
C LEU A 107 3.19 -16.56 8.66
N ALA A 108 2.36 -16.28 9.67
CA ALA A 108 1.36 -17.23 10.16
C ALA A 108 0.30 -17.60 9.11
N MET A 109 0.06 -16.71 8.13
CA MET A 109 -0.81 -16.97 6.96
C MET A 109 -0.09 -17.69 5.80
N GLY A 110 1.20 -18.01 5.94
CA GLY A 110 1.99 -18.64 4.88
C GLY A 110 2.38 -17.69 3.74
N ILE A 111 2.34 -16.37 3.97
CA ILE A 111 2.75 -15.36 2.98
C ILE A 111 4.27 -15.19 3.07
N LEU A 112 4.99 -15.70 2.06
CA LEU A 112 6.47 -15.81 2.08
C LEU A 112 7.18 -14.90 1.05
N ASN A 113 6.44 -14.26 0.14
CA ASN A 113 6.98 -13.38 -0.89
C ASN A 113 7.08 -11.91 -0.46
N VAL A 114 7.22 -11.64 0.85
CA VAL A 114 7.33 -10.30 1.41
C VAL A 114 8.71 -10.08 2.03
N GLU A 115 9.32 -8.91 1.76
CA GLU A 115 10.50 -8.39 2.45
C GLU A 115 10.14 -7.14 3.25
N TYR A 116 10.60 -7.10 4.49
CA TYR A 116 10.22 -6.11 5.49
C TYR A 116 11.39 -5.18 5.80
N ARG A 117 11.12 -3.89 5.96
CA ARG A 117 12.11 -2.92 6.43
C ARG A 117 11.50 -1.94 7.42
N HIS A 118 12.12 -1.83 8.59
CA HIS A 118 11.91 -0.71 9.49
C HIS A 118 12.71 0.47 8.96
N GLY A 119 12.06 1.57 8.57
CA GLY A 119 12.73 2.65 7.87
C GLY A 119 11.86 3.81 7.42
N ASP A 120 12.51 4.84 6.91
CA ASP A 120 11.85 6.05 6.42
C ASP A 120 11.41 5.81 4.97
N GLY A 121 10.10 5.77 4.76
CA GLY A 121 9.51 5.58 3.45
C GLY A 121 9.85 6.67 2.44
N TYR A 122 10.27 7.89 2.85
CA TYR A 122 10.64 8.97 1.93
C TYR A 122 11.87 8.61 1.09
N LEU A 123 12.74 7.76 1.63
CA LEU A 123 13.95 7.30 0.97
C LEU A 123 13.70 6.10 0.04
N GLY A 124 12.54 5.45 0.17
CA GLY A 124 12.27 4.16 -0.46
C GLY A 124 13.27 3.11 0.00
N TRP A 125 13.67 2.24 -0.93
CA TRP A 125 14.62 1.17 -0.67
C TRP A 125 15.80 1.18 -1.66
N PRO A 126 16.79 2.06 -1.44
CA PRO A 126 18.01 2.07 -2.24
C PRO A 126 18.66 0.68 -2.28
N GLY A 127 19.06 0.23 -3.46
CA GLY A 127 19.66 -1.08 -3.69
C GLY A 127 18.66 -2.25 -3.86
N ARG A 128 17.36 -2.04 -3.67
CA ARG A 128 16.33 -3.06 -3.98
C ARG A 128 15.52 -2.75 -5.23
N GLY A 129 15.46 -1.48 -5.65
CA GLY A 129 14.88 -1.12 -6.95
C GLY A 129 15.66 -1.69 -8.15
N PRO A 130 15.15 -1.46 -9.37
CA PRO A 130 13.91 -0.77 -9.68
C PRO A 130 12.67 -1.62 -9.36
N PHE A 131 11.53 -0.95 -9.11
CA PHE A 131 10.23 -1.55 -8.80
C PHE A 131 9.24 -1.33 -9.94
N ASP A 132 8.49 -2.35 -10.31
CA ASP A 132 7.42 -2.23 -11.31
C ASP A 132 6.25 -1.41 -10.76
N VAL A 133 6.01 -1.50 -9.46
CA VAL A 133 4.98 -0.73 -8.75
C VAL A 133 5.53 -0.15 -7.46
N ILE A 134 5.14 1.09 -7.16
CA ILE A 134 5.25 1.67 -5.82
C ILE A 134 3.86 2.06 -5.34
N LEU A 135 3.47 1.63 -4.14
CA LEU A 135 2.19 1.98 -3.53
C LEU A 135 2.40 2.72 -2.22
N LEU A 136 1.83 3.92 -2.07
CA LEU A 136 1.88 4.67 -0.82
C LEU A 136 0.55 4.51 -0.06
N THR A 137 0.61 4.11 1.21
CA THR A 137 -0.55 4.00 2.11
C THR A 137 -0.53 5.05 3.22
N SER A 138 0.29 6.09 3.06
CA SER A 138 0.32 7.32 3.85
C SER A 138 0.54 8.50 2.91
N ALA A 139 0.03 9.68 3.28
CA ALA A 139 -0.01 10.85 2.40
C ALA A 139 1.18 11.79 2.63
N PRO A 140 2.16 11.86 1.71
CA PRO A 140 3.09 12.97 1.66
C PRO A 140 2.44 14.21 1.01
N PRO A 141 2.98 15.43 1.25
CA PRO A 141 2.50 16.65 0.59
C PRO A 141 2.72 16.65 -0.92
N GLN A 142 3.76 15.93 -1.38
CA GLN A 142 4.12 15.70 -2.79
C GLN A 142 4.78 14.32 -2.89
N ILE A 143 4.76 13.69 -4.06
CA ILE A 143 5.46 12.41 -4.25
C ILE A 143 6.96 12.63 -3.99
N PRO A 144 7.59 11.85 -3.09
CA PRO A 144 9.03 11.92 -2.88
C PRO A 144 9.79 11.52 -4.15
N PHE A 145 10.67 12.40 -4.63
CA PHE A 145 11.49 12.13 -5.80
C PHE A 145 12.33 10.85 -5.72
N PRO A 146 12.91 10.46 -4.55
CA PRO A 146 13.61 9.18 -4.42
C PRO A 146 12.74 7.96 -4.77
N LEU A 147 11.43 8.02 -4.54
CA LEU A 147 10.51 6.95 -4.90
C LEU A 147 10.31 6.90 -6.42
N LEU A 148 10.12 8.05 -7.07
CA LEU A 148 10.01 8.12 -8.53
C LEU A 148 11.27 7.54 -9.22
N GLN A 149 12.46 7.86 -8.71
CA GLN A 149 13.72 7.35 -9.25
C GLN A 149 13.85 5.82 -9.15
N GLN A 150 13.17 5.21 -8.19
CA GLN A 150 13.17 3.77 -7.96
C GLN A 150 12.12 3.00 -8.78
N LEU A 151 11.28 3.66 -9.58
CA LEU A 151 10.39 2.98 -10.52
C LEU A 151 11.17 2.38 -11.70
N ALA A 152 10.79 1.20 -12.16
CA ALA A 152 11.24 0.65 -13.44
C ALA A 152 10.65 1.45 -14.61
N LEU A 153 11.26 1.37 -15.79
CA LEU A 153 10.64 1.90 -17.01
C LEU A 153 9.27 1.24 -17.22
N LYS A 154 8.24 2.02 -17.56
CA LYS A 154 6.81 1.62 -17.58
C LYS A 154 6.20 1.31 -16.21
N GLY A 155 6.97 1.42 -15.14
CA GLY A 155 6.51 1.26 -13.77
C GLY A 155 5.56 2.37 -13.35
N ARG A 156 4.77 2.09 -12.31
CA ARG A 156 3.72 2.99 -11.82
C ARG A 156 3.82 3.20 -10.31
N LEU A 157 3.71 4.44 -9.87
CA LEU A 157 3.43 4.78 -8.48
C LEU A 157 1.97 5.19 -8.33
N VAL A 158 1.30 4.69 -7.29
CA VAL A 158 -0.03 5.14 -6.86
C VAL A 158 -0.01 5.43 -5.37
N GLY A 159 -0.56 6.57 -4.96
CA GLY A 159 -0.64 6.91 -3.54
C GLY A 159 -1.47 8.17 -3.27
N PRO A 160 -1.92 8.37 -2.03
CA PRO A 160 -2.52 9.63 -1.62
C PRO A 160 -1.45 10.73 -1.58
N VAL A 161 -1.76 11.90 -2.11
CA VAL A 161 -0.87 13.07 -2.07
C VAL A 161 -1.67 14.30 -1.70
N GLY A 162 -1.11 15.10 -0.79
CA GLY A 162 -1.66 16.39 -0.42
C GLY A 162 -1.53 16.70 1.07
N THR A 163 -2.24 17.74 1.51
CA THR A 163 -2.19 18.21 2.90
C THR A 163 -3.22 17.48 3.75
N LYS A 164 -3.20 17.68 5.07
CA LYS A 164 -4.20 17.10 5.99
C LYS A 164 -5.66 17.44 5.65
N HIS A 165 -5.89 18.52 4.89
CA HIS A 165 -7.23 19.01 4.53
C HIS A 165 -7.68 18.59 3.13
N GLN A 166 -6.73 18.28 2.24
CA GLN A 166 -7.03 17.96 0.86
C GLN A 166 -5.98 16.98 0.34
N GLN A 167 -6.41 15.75 0.09
CA GLN A 167 -5.60 14.70 -0.51
C GLN A 167 -6.35 14.08 -1.67
N ARG A 168 -5.63 13.69 -2.72
CA ARG A 168 -6.16 12.90 -3.83
C ARG A 168 -5.24 11.75 -4.11
N LEU A 169 -5.77 10.68 -4.70
CA LEU A 169 -4.92 9.67 -5.30
C LEU A 169 -4.17 10.30 -6.48
N VAL A 170 -2.86 10.11 -6.50
CA VAL A 170 -2.00 10.51 -7.63
C VAL A 170 -1.40 9.25 -8.22
N ILE A 171 -1.40 9.20 -9.55
CA ILE A 171 -0.76 8.16 -10.35
C ILE A 171 0.42 8.79 -11.06
N ALA A 172 1.61 8.24 -10.89
CA ALA A 172 2.81 8.64 -11.63
C ALA A 172 3.32 7.44 -12.45
N ASP A 173 3.27 7.57 -13.77
CA ASP A 173 3.79 6.56 -14.72
C ASP A 173 5.19 6.97 -15.19
N ARG A 174 6.17 6.05 -15.09
CA ARG A 174 7.51 6.26 -15.64
C ARG A 174 7.52 5.95 -17.14
N THR A 175 7.85 6.96 -17.95
CA THR A 175 7.99 6.86 -19.41
C THR A 175 9.46 6.94 -19.82
N SER A 176 9.75 6.87 -21.11
CA SER A 176 11.11 7.13 -21.65
C SER A 176 11.57 8.57 -21.40
N ASP A 177 10.62 9.50 -21.31
CA ASP A 177 10.89 10.95 -21.29
C ASP A 177 10.75 11.55 -19.89
N GLY A 178 10.50 10.72 -18.86
CA GLY A 178 10.35 11.16 -17.48
C GLY A 178 9.15 10.53 -16.77
N PHE A 179 8.36 11.35 -16.08
CA PHE A 179 7.20 10.91 -15.31
C PHE A 179 5.95 11.66 -15.76
N LYS A 180 4.87 10.92 -15.98
CA LYS A 180 3.55 11.50 -16.27
C LYS A 180 2.64 11.31 -15.06
N GLU A 181 2.17 12.42 -14.51
CA GLU A 181 1.24 12.41 -13.38
C GLU A 181 -0.22 12.57 -13.82
N SER A 182 -1.12 11.87 -13.15
CA SER A 182 -2.56 12.09 -13.21
C SER A 182 -3.19 12.01 -11.82
N ARG A 183 -4.38 12.61 -11.65
CA ARG A 183 -5.07 12.70 -10.36
C ARG A 183 -6.39 11.94 -10.39
N GLY A 184 -6.66 11.19 -9.34
CA GLY A 184 -7.89 10.45 -9.12
C GLY A 184 -8.79 11.05 -8.04
N GLU A 185 -9.48 10.16 -7.34
CA GLU A 185 -10.47 10.47 -6.31
C GLU A 185 -9.87 11.22 -5.11
N ALA A 186 -10.71 11.99 -4.44
CA ALA A 186 -10.37 12.58 -3.15
C ALA A 186 -10.36 11.48 -2.08
N VAL A 187 -9.34 11.48 -1.24
CA VAL A 187 -9.13 10.44 -0.22
C VAL A 187 -8.67 11.08 1.09
N ARG A 188 -8.61 10.28 2.16
CA ARG A 188 -8.07 10.71 3.44
C ARG A 188 -7.24 9.61 4.07
N PHE A 189 -5.96 9.90 4.23
CA PHE A 189 -4.93 9.04 4.80
C PHE A 189 -4.18 9.77 5.91
N VAL A 190 -3.54 8.98 6.78
CA VAL A 190 -2.56 9.45 7.74
C VAL A 190 -1.37 10.11 7.02
N PRO A 191 -0.73 11.13 7.62
CA PRO A 191 0.41 11.80 7.00
C PRO A 191 1.63 10.88 6.92
N MET A 192 2.40 11.01 5.84
CA MET A 192 3.72 10.39 5.73
C MET A 192 4.75 11.30 6.41
N LEU A 193 5.44 10.80 7.45
CA LEU A 193 6.37 11.57 8.28
C LEU A 193 7.84 11.31 7.89
N ARG A 194 8.67 12.35 7.91
CA ARG A 194 10.13 12.26 7.67
C ARG A 194 10.89 12.02 8.97
N GLU A 195 12.07 11.42 8.89
CA GLU A 195 13.10 11.44 9.97
C GLU A 195 12.59 10.94 11.34
N THR A 196 11.69 9.94 11.33
CA THR A 196 10.96 9.54 12.54
C THR A 196 11.01 8.03 12.77
N VAL A 197 12.16 7.43 12.47
CA VAL A 197 12.50 6.01 12.63
C VAL A 197 13.45 5.85 13.80
#